data_AF-A0A532DKG1-F1
#
_entry.id   AF-A0A532DKG1-F1
#
_cell.length_a   1.000
_cell.length_b   1.000
_cell.length_c   1.000
_cell.angle_alpha   90.00
_cell.angle_beta   90.00
_cell.angle_gamma   90.00
#
_symmetry.space_group_name_H-M   'P 1'
#
loop_
_entity.id
_entity.type
_entity.pdbx_description
1 polymer ?
#
loop_
_entity_poly.entity_id
_entity_poly.type
_entity_poly.pdbx_seq_one_letter_code
_entity_poly.pdbx_strand_id
1 'polypeptide(L)'
;MKSVTPSNSFPKVLRIGTAQSSLRYRKVPQRYAVHGPLPPSLNVDIELVFEDGAITICRGRPPSPANLPAPLRVTPLYAADPHGPAAVPTGQVFIRFKPEINAESRRRMVADQGYAMVQIPSYAPHTAWVQASNGDIATSLINAERLMQLPDVEHVAPQLLTPRRSRSATENALALE
;
A
#
# COMPACT_ATOMS: atom_id res chain seq x y z
N MET A 1 -3.37 -28.95 -6.00
CA MET A 1 -3.10 -27.66 -5.33
C MET A 1 -3.25 -26.57 -6.37
N LYS A 2 -4.16 -25.60 -6.19
CA LYS A 2 -4.38 -24.52 -7.16
C LYS A 2 -3.33 -23.42 -6.92
N SER A 3 -2.53 -23.12 -7.94
CA SER A 3 -1.54 -22.07 -7.94
C SER A 3 -2.22 -20.71 -7.76
N VAL A 4 -2.02 -20.06 -6.62
CA VAL A 4 -2.53 -18.71 -6.36
C VAL A 4 -1.58 -17.73 -7.06
N THR A 5 -2.02 -17.19 -8.20
CA THR A 5 -1.30 -16.09 -8.85
C THR A 5 -1.35 -14.87 -7.91
N PRO A 6 -0.22 -14.17 -7.66
CA PRO A 6 -0.13 -13.11 -6.66
C PRO A 6 -1.03 -11.92 -7.01
N SER A 7 -1.40 -11.72 -8.27
CA SER A 7 -2.38 -10.70 -8.65
C SER A 7 -3.80 -10.97 -8.13
N ASN A 8 -4.14 -12.21 -7.79
CA ASN A 8 -5.49 -12.61 -7.38
C ASN A 8 -5.71 -12.56 -5.87
N SER A 9 -4.64 -12.53 -5.06
CA SER A 9 -4.74 -12.40 -3.60
C SER A 9 -5.09 -10.98 -3.17
N PHE A 10 -4.71 -9.95 -3.94
CA PHE A 10 -5.04 -8.57 -3.60
C PHE A 10 -6.52 -8.23 -3.88
N PRO A 11 -7.15 -7.32 -3.12
CA PRO A 11 -8.52 -6.88 -3.36
C PRO A 11 -8.64 -6.01 -4.63
N LYS A 12 -9.67 -6.20 -5.45
CA LYS A 12 -9.84 -5.41 -6.70
C LYS A 12 -10.05 -3.90 -6.43
N VAL A 13 -10.66 -3.59 -5.28
CA VAL A 13 -10.98 -2.24 -4.83
C VAL A 13 -10.54 -2.12 -3.38
N LEU A 14 -9.83 -1.03 -3.05
CA LEU A 14 -9.57 -0.62 -1.68
C LEU A 14 -10.56 0.48 -1.30
N ARG A 15 -11.06 0.42 -0.07
CA ARG A 15 -11.90 1.47 0.53
C ARG A 15 -11.08 2.22 1.57
N ILE A 16 -11.18 3.54 1.56
CA ILE A 16 -10.58 4.40 2.58
C ILE A 16 -11.70 5.01 3.43
N GLY A 17 -11.54 4.99 4.75
CA GLY A 17 -12.39 5.67 5.72
C GLY A 17 -13.21 4.72 6.59
N THR A 18 -14.44 5.13 6.90
CA THR A 18 -15.46 4.27 7.53
C THR A 18 -16.40 3.72 6.47
N ALA A 19 -17.41 2.94 6.90
CA ALA A 19 -18.51 2.50 6.03
C ALA A 19 -19.17 3.65 5.24
N GLN A 20 -19.10 4.89 5.74
CA GLN A 20 -19.72 6.09 5.15
C GLN A 20 -18.84 6.84 4.13
N SER A 21 -17.55 6.49 3.99
CA SER A 21 -16.67 7.12 3.01
C SER A 21 -16.81 6.52 1.60
N SER A 22 -16.80 7.39 0.59
CA SER A 22 -16.93 7.04 -0.83
C SER A 22 -15.60 6.89 -1.56
N LEU A 23 -14.46 7.24 -0.95
CA LEU A 23 -13.17 7.17 -1.63
C LEU A 23 -12.76 5.72 -1.86
N ARG A 24 -12.57 5.38 -3.14
CA ARG A 24 -12.23 4.04 -3.62
C ARG A 24 -10.97 4.12 -4.45
N TYR A 25 -10.09 3.14 -4.27
CA TYR A 25 -8.98 2.91 -5.17
C TYR A 25 -9.19 1.62 -5.92
N ARG A 26 -8.92 1.62 -7.22
CA ARG A 26 -9.04 0.44 -8.08
C ARG A 26 -7.66 -0.04 -8.50
N LYS A 27 -7.49 -1.35 -8.61
CA LYS A 27 -6.29 -1.92 -9.21
C LYS A 27 -6.07 -1.37 -10.62
N VAL A 28 -4.85 -0.93 -10.90
CA VAL A 28 -4.44 -0.49 -12.23
C VAL A 28 -4.07 -1.73 -13.06
N PRO A 29 -4.69 -1.96 -14.23
CA PRO A 29 -4.34 -3.09 -15.08
C PRO A 29 -2.96 -2.89 -15.73
N GLN A 30 -2.30 -3.98 -16.11
CA GLN A 30 -1.03 -3.99 -16.86
C GLN A 30 0.13 -3.23 -16.18
N ARG A 31 0.06 -3.05 -14.87
CA ARG A 31 1.14 -2.47 -14.06
C ARG A 31 1.25 -3.20 -12.73
N TYR A 32 2.47 -3.34 -12.24
CA TYR A 32 2.77 -3.89 -10.92
C TYR A 32 3.99 -3.20 -10.34
N ALA A 33 4.17 -3.31 -9.02
CA ALA A 33 5.34 -2.83 -8.32
C ALA A 33 6.11 -4.01 -7.74
N VAL A 34 7.44 -3.90 -7.75
CA VAL A 34 8.37 -4.80 -7.09
C VAL A 34 8.97 -4.04 -5.91
N HIS A 35 8.86 -4.63 -4.72
CA HIS A 35 9.45 -4.13 -3.48
C HIS A 35 10.79 -4.83 -3.24
N GLY A 36 11.83 -4.04 -3.05
CA GLY A 36 13.22 -4.47 -2.93
C GLY A 36 14.04 -4.23 -4.22
N PRO A 37 15.37 -4.35 -4.13
CA PRO A 37 16.28 -4.09 -5.24
C PRO A 37 16.11 -5.14 -6.35
N LEU A 38 15.84 -4.70 -7.57
CA LEU A 38 15.69 -5.59 -8.71
C LEU A 38 17.04 -6.21 -9.12
N PRO A 39 17.13 -7.56 -9.22
CA PRO A 39 18.33 -8.19 -9.72
C PRO A 39 18.41 -8.00 -11.24
N PRO A 40 19.63 -7.86 -11.81
CA PRO A 40 19.81 -7.69 -13.26
C PRO A 40 19.27 -8.85 -14.12
N SER A 41 19.11 -10.03 -13.52
CA SER A 41 18.60 -11.23 -14.19
C SER A 41 17.08 -11.23 -14.39
N LEU A 42 16.33 -10.34 -13.72
CA LEU A 42 14.89 -10.27 -13.85
C LEU A 42 14.52 -9.41 -15.08
N ASN A 43 14.08 -10.06 -16.15
CA ASN A 43 13.64 -9.39 -17.36
C ASN A 43 12.24 -8.78 -17.17
N VAL A 44 12.18 -7.49 -16.85
CA VAL A 44 10.94 -6.72 -16.63
C VAL A 44 11.01 -5.38 -17.36
N ASP A 45 9.87 -4.91 -17.85
CA ASP A 45 9.75 -3.58 -18.46
C ASP A 45 9.58 -2.53 -17.35
N ILE A 46 10.70 -1.89 -16.98
CA ILE A 46 10.76 -0.88 -15.91
C ILE A 46 10.15 0.43 -16.41
N GLU A 47 9.09 0.89 -15.74
CA GLU A 47 8.48 2.19 -16.00
C GLU A 47 9.08 3.29 -15.11
N LEU A 48 9.31 3.00 -13.83
CA LEU A 48 9.78 3.97 -12.85
C LEU A 48 10.42 3.30 -11.64
N VAL A 49 11.45 3.93 -11.07
CA VAL A 49 12.08 3.53 -9.80
C VAL A 49 11.94 4.69 -8.80
N PHE A 50 11.56 4.40 -7.56
CA PHE A 50 11.45 5.41 -6.49
C PHE A 50 11.74 4.81 -5.11
N GLU A 51 11.74 5.66 -4.07
CA GLU A 51 12.23 5.33 -2.71
C GLU A 51 13.68 4.79 -2.74
N ASP A 52 14.60 5.55 -3.37
CA ASP A 52 16.03 5.20 -3.45
C ASP A 52 16.32 3.78 -3.98
N GLY A 53 15.49 3.31 -4.91
CA GLY A 53 15.61 1.97 -5.51
C GLY A 53 14.87 0.86 -4.76
N ALA A 54 14.18 1.18 -3.66
CA ALA A 54 13.42 0.21 -2.89
C ALA A 54 12.11 -0.21 -3.57
N ILE A 55 11.57 0.60 -4.48
CA ILE A 55 10.34 0.25 -5.21
C ILE A 55 10.53 0.52 -6.71
N THR A 56 10.24 -0.50 -7.51
CA THR A 56 10.21 -0.38 -8.99
C THR A 56 8.83 -0.68 -9.54
N ILE A 57 8.26 0.24 -10.32
CA ILE A 57 7.04 0.06 -11.09
C ILE A 57 7.40 -0.51 -12.46
N CYS A 58 6.73 -1.59 -12.83
CA CYS A 58 6.91 -2.31 -14.09
C CYS A 58 5.60 -2.36 -14.88
N ARG A 59 5.73 -2.44 -16.21
CA ARG A 59 4.60 -2.67 -17.13
C ARG A 59 4.34 -4.15 -17.35
N GLY A 60 3.13 -4.45 -17.80
CA GLY A 60 2.70 -5.80 -18.16
C GLY A 60 2.18 -6.61 -16.99
N ARG A 61 2.41 -7.93 -17.05
CA ARG A 61 1.93 -8.88 -16.04
C ARG A 61 3.06 -9.18 -15.04
N PRO A 62 2.75 -9.29 -13.74
CA PRO A 62 3.76 -9.64 -12.75
C PRO A 62 4.32 -11.04 -13.02
N PRO A 63 5.62 -11.26 -12.78
CA PRO A 63 6.20 -12.60 -12.83
C PRO A 63 5.51 -13.53 -11.82
N SER A 64 5.55 -14.84 -12.10
CA SER A 64 5.09 -15.85 -11.15
C SER A 64 5.89 -15.77 -9.84
N PRO A 65 5.28 -15.98 -8.66
CA PRO A 65 5.99 -16.01 -7.38
C PRO A 65 7.18 -16.97 -7.37
N ALA A 66 7.05 -18.10 -8.07
CA ALA A 66 8.12 -19.09 -8.20
C ALA A 66 9.37 -18.56 -8.92
N ASN A 67 9.23 -17.48 -9.70
CA ASN A 67 10.30 -16.86 -10.47
C ASN A 67 10.86 -15.60 -9.80
N LEU A 68 10.34 -15.23 -8.62
CA LEU A 68 10.80 -14.07 -7.88
C LEU A 68 11.84 -14.51 -6.83
N PRO A 69 13.07 -13.99 -6.88
CA PRO A 69 14.04 -14.24 -5.83
C PRO A 69 13.56 -13.59 -4.53
N ALA A 70 13.65 -14.32 -3.42
CA ALA A 70 13.45 -13.73 -2.10
C ALA A 70 14.54 -12.67 -1.83
N PRO A 71 14.23 -11.55 -1.15
CA PRO A 71 12.97 -11.25 -0.45
C PRO A 71 11.98 -10.40 -1.28
N LEU A 72 12.09 -10.36 -2.61
CA LEU A 72 11.26 -9.49 -3.44
C LEU A 72 9.77 -9.78 -3.28
N ARG A 73 8.97 -8.71 -3.27
CA ARG A 73 7.52 -8.80 -3.20
C ARG A 73 6.90 -8.06 -4.37
N VAL A 74 5.85 -8.64 -4.94
CA VAL A 74 5.15 -8.03 -6.06
C VAL A 74 3.73 -7.65 -5.66
N THR A 75 3.38 -6.39 -5.89
CA THR A 75 2.07 -5.83 -5.56
C THR A 75 1.43 -5.19 -6.78
N PRO A 76 0.09 -5.15 -6.88
CA PRO A 76 -0.57 -4.30 -7.87
C PRO A 76 -0.34 -2.81 -7.55
N LEU A 77 -0.58 -1.96 -8.54
CA LEU A 77 -0.80 -0.54 -8.31
C LEU A 77 -2.28 -0.27 -8.09
N TYR A 78 -2.58 0.80 -7.37
CA TYR A 78 -3.93 1.29 -7.11
C TYR A 78 -4.06 2.76 -7.51
N ALA A 79 -5.16 3.14 -8.14
CA ALA A 79 -5.46 4.54 -8.48
C ALA A 79 -6.80 4.95 -7.89
N ALA A 80 -6.91 6.18 -7.42
CA ALA A 80 -8.18 6.71 -6.92
C ALA A 80 -9.20 6.79 -8.08
N ASP A 81 -10.42 6.33 -7.86
CA ASP A 81 -11.51 6.37 -8.85
C ASP A 81 -12.01 7.82 -9.02
N PRO A 82 -12.18 8.38 -10.24
CA PRO A 82 -11.92 7.78 -11.54
C PRO A 82 -10.51 8.00 -12.13
N HIS A 83 -9.77 9.01 -11.69
CA HIS A 83 -8.56 9.47 -12.38
C HIS A 83 -7.39 9.87 -11.47
N GLY A 84 -7.32 9.30 -10.26
CA GLY A 84 -6.20 9.53 -9.35
C GLY A 84 -4.88 8.96 -9.89
N PRO A 85 -3.73 9.47 -9.41
CA PRO A 85 -2.43 8.90 -9.74
C PRO A 85 -2.32 7.46 -9.24
N ALA A 86 -1.54 6.64 -9.95
CA ALA A 86 -1.22 5.30 -9.51
C ALA A 86 -0.28 5.33 -8.30
N ALA A 87 -0.58 4.49 -7.32
CA ALA A 87 0.12 4.41 -6.06
C ALA A 87 0.39 2.95 -5.67
N VAL A 88 1.48 2.74 -4.95
CA VAL A 88 1.98 1.43 -4.53
C VAL A 88 1.61 1.18 -3.07
N PRO A 89 0.96 0.06 -2.73
CA PRO A 89 0.66 -0.27 -1.34
C PRO A 89 1.91 -0.74 -0.60
N THR A 90 2.09 -0.29 0.64
CA THR A 90 3.23 -0.70 1.50
C THR A 90 2.89 -1.87 2.43
N GLY A 91 1.60 -2.12 2.65
CA GLY A 91 1.11 -3.07 3.65
C GLY A 91 0.86 -2.44 5.02
N GLN A 92 1.28 -1.19 5.24
CA GLN A 92 0.85 -0.45 6.42
C GLN A 92 -0.58 0.07 6.22
N VAL A 93 -1.34 0.09 7.31
CA VAL A 93 -2.70 0.61 7.38
C VAL A 93 -2.75 1.59 8.54
N PHE A 94 -3.17 2.82 8.25
CA PHE A 94 -3.46 3.82 9.26
C PHE A 94 -4.82 3.50 9.90
N ILE A 95 -4.88 3.59 11.22
CA ILE A 95 -6.12 3.50 11.99
C ILE A 95 -6.22 4.72 12.90
N ARG A 96 -7.38 5.37 12.90
CA ARG A 96 -7.74 6.43 13.85
C ARG A 96 -8.91 5.96 14.69
N PHE A 97 -8.72 5.99 16.00
CA PHE A 97 -9.80 5.83 16.97
C PHE A 97 -10.39 7.21 17.33
N LYS A 98 -11.52 7.21 18.03
CA LYS A 98 -12.08 8.44 18.61
C LYS A 98 -11.03 9.16 19.48
N PRO A 99 -11.06 10.51 19.58
CA PRO A 99 -10.02 11.28 20.26
C PRO A 99 -9.73 10.87 21.71
N GLU A 100 -10.75 10.40 22.44
CA GLU A 100 -10.66 9.95 23.84
C GLU A 100 -10.06 8.54 24.00
N ILE A 101 -9.89 7.80 22.91
CA ILE A 101 -9.42 6.42 22.93
C ILE A 101 -7.93 6.38 22.62
N ASN A 102 -7.14 5.98 23.60
CA ASN A 102 -5.73 5.69 23.39
C ASN A 102 -5.58 4.42 22.54
N ALA A 103 -4.88 4.51 21.40
CA ALA A 103 -4.64 3.40 20.48
C ALA A 103 -3.95 2.22 21.20
N GLU A 104 -3.03 2.48 22.12
CA GLU A 104 -2.33 1.42 22.87
C GLU A 104 -3.30 0.54 23.66
N SER A 105 -4.35 1.13 24.24
CA SER A 105 -5.39 0.40 24.97
C SER A 105 -6.19 -0.55 24.07
N ARG A 106 -6.15 -0.36 22.75
CA ARG A 106 -6.82 -1.18 21.73
C ARG A 106 -5.88 -2.22 21.07
N ARG A 107 -4.62 -2.32 21.51
CA ARG A 107 -3.62 -3.22 20.90
C ARG A 107 -4.11 -4.67 20.78
N ARG A 108 -4.68 -5.23 21.84
CA ARG A 108 -5.21 -6.60 21.82
C ARG A 108 -6.35 -6.77 20.81
N MET A 109 -7.29 -5.83 20.79
CA MET A 109 -8.42 -5.85 19.85
C MET A 109 -7.96 -5.80 18.39
N VAL A 110 -6.93 -4.98 18.10
CA VAL A 110 -6.30 -4.94 16.77
C VAL A 110 -5.57 -6.25 16.46
N ALA A 111 -4.88 -6.84 17.43
CA ALA A 111 -4.22 -8.13 17.29
C ALA A 111 -5.19 -9.28 17.00
N ASP A 112 -6.37 -9.27 17.62
CA ASP A 112 -7.44 -10.24 17.37
C ASP A 112 -7.98 -10.17 15.91
N GLN A 113 -7.74 -9.05 15.21
CA GLN A 113 -8.02 -8.91 13.76
C GLN A 113 -6.86 -9.35 12.87
N GLY A 114 -5.76 -9.86 13.43
CA GLY A 114 -4.58 -10.31 12.71
C GLY A 114 -3.60 -9.20 12.34
N TYR A 115 -3.62 -8.09 13.08
CA TYR A 115 -2.71 -6.95 12.88
C TYR A 115 -1.77 -6.73 14.06
N ALA A 116 -0.52 -6.37 13.77
CA ALA A 116 0.40 -5.81 14.75
C ALA A 116 0.38 -4.27 14.70
N MET A 117 0.43 -3.61 15.86
CA MET A 117 0.71 -2.18 15.94
C MET A 117 2.19 -1.94 15.68
N VAL A 118 2.48 -1.26 14.57
CA VAL A 118 3.85 -0.95 14.13
C VAL A 118 4.32 0.34 14.79
N GLN A 119 3.44 1.33 14.89
CA GLN A 119 3.79 2.63 15.45
C GLN A 119 2.54 3.34 16.01
N ILE A 120 2.71 3.99 17.16
CA ILE A 120 1.75 4.97 17.69
C ILE A 120 2.49 6.31 17.76
N PRO A 121 2.10 7.31 16.95
CA PRO A 121 2.73 8.62 17.00
C PRO A 121 2.50 9.28 18.37
N SER A 122 3.57 9.76 19.03
CA SER A 122 3.47 10.37 20.37
C SER A 122 2.59 11.62 20.40
N TYR A 123 2.54 12.37 19.30
CA TYR A 123 1.69 13.56 19.16
C TYR A 123 0.22 13.24 18.85
N ALA A 124 -0.12 11.99 18.54
CA ALA A 124 -1.47 11.55 18.18
C ALA A 124 -1.77 10.16 18.78
N PRO A 125 -1.92 10.07 20.12
CA PRO A 125 -2.04 8.78 20.84
C PRO A 125 -3.32 8.00 20.50
N HIS A 126 -4.29 8.62 19.83
CA HIS A 126 -5.53 7.99 19.35
C HIS A 126 -5.38 7.40 17.92
N THR A 127 -4.16 7.38 17.38
CA THR A 127 -3.85 6.87 16.05
C THR A 127 -2.79 5.79 16.10
N ALA A 128 -2.79 4.89 15.12
CA ALA A 128 -1.70 3.94 14.94
C ALA A 128 -1.46 3.63 13.46
N TRP A 129 -0.23 3.23 13.16
CA TRP A 129 0.09 2.43 11.99
C TRP A 129 0.08 0.96 12.39
N VAL A 130 -0.64 0.15 11.61
CA VAL A 130 -0.75 -1.28 11.80
C VAL A 130 -0.38 -2.02 10.53
N GLN A 131 0.01 -3.28 10.65
CA GLN A 131 0.31 -4.17 9.51
C GLN A 131 -0.16 -5.58 9.86
N ALA A 132 -0.50 -6.41 8.86
CA ALA A 132 -0.81 -7.81 9.13
C ALA A 132 0.33 -8.46 9.92
N SER A 133 0.00 -9.29 10.92
CA SER A 133 1.01 -9.88 11.83
C SER A 133 2.02 -10.79 11.13
N ASN A 134 1.67 -11.31 9.94
CA ASN A 134 2.58 -12.09 9.08
C ASN A 134 3.47 -11.20 8.16
N GLY A 135 3.32 -9.88 8.25
CA GLY A 135 4.02 -8.91 7.41
C GLY A 135 3.56 -8.88 5.94
N ASP A 136 2.53 -9.64 5.55
CA ASP A 136 2.11 -9.75 4.15
C ASP A 136 1.24 -8.54 3.72
N ILE A 137 1.59 -7.95 2.58
CA ILE A 137 0.93 -6.76 2.05
C ILE A 137 -0.50 -7.10 1.62
N ALA A 138 -0.70 -8.23 0.94
CA ALA A 138 -2.04 -8.61 0.47
C ALA A 138 -3.00 -8.84 1.65
N THR A 139 -2.54 -9.57 2.66
CA THR A 139 -3.27 -9.83 3.91
C THR A 139 -3.64 -8.52 4.60
N SER A 140 -2.71 -7.57 4.68
CA SER A 140 -2.94 -6.25 5.28
C SER A 140 -4.01 -5.44 4.55
N LEU A 141 -4.17 -5.63 3.24
CA LEU A 141 -5.18 -4.92 2.45
C LEU A 141 -6.55 -5.62 2.47
N ILE A 142 -6.57 -6.95 2.39
CA ILE A 142 -7.81 -7.75 2.43
C ILE A 142 -8.55 -7.53 3.75
N ASN A 143 -7.81 -7.55 4.86
CA ASN A 143 -8.40 -7.49 6.19
C ASN A 143 -8.66 -6.05 6.66
N ALA A 144 -8.30 -5.02 5.88
CA ALA A 144 -8.44 -3.63 6.30
C ALA A 144 -9.91 -3.27 6.58
N GLU A 145 -10.86 -3.91 5.88
CA GLU A 145 -12.29 -3.71 6.15
C GLU A 145 -12.72 -4.20 7.54
N ARG A 146 -12.03 -5.20 8.11
CA ARG A 146 -12.32 -5.68 9.46
C ARG A 146 -11.95 -4.65 10.52
N LEU A 147 -10.88 -3.89 10.30
CA LEU A 147 -10.48 -2.78 11.17
C LEU A 147 -11.55 -1.68 11.19
N MET A 148 -12.25 -1.45 10.08
CA MET A 148 -13.35 -0.46 10.02
C MET A 148 -14.57 -0.83 10.87
N GLN A 149 -14.70 -2.11 11.25
CA GLN A 149 -15.82 -2.61 12.04
C GLN A 149 -15.51 -2.66 13.55
N LEU A 150 -14.28 -2.33 13.94
CA LEU A 150 -13.93 -2.27 15.35
C LEU A 150 -14.65 -1.11 16.05
N PRO A 151 -15.06 -1.29 17.31
CA PRO A 151 -15.63 -0.20 18.09
C PRO A 151 -14.64 0.97 18.20
N ASP A 152 -15.20 2.17 18.20
CA ASP A 152 -14.47 3.44 18.33
C ASP A 152 -13.49 3.76 17.19
N VAL A 153 -13.46 2.99 16.11
CA VAL A 153 -12.68 3.34 14.92
C VAL A 153 -13.43 4.38 14.09
N GLU A 154 -12.76 5.51 13.85
CA GLU A 154 -13.28 6.60 13.01
C GLU A 154 -12.68 6.60 11.61
N HIS A 155 -11.54 5.97 11.40
CA HIS A 155 -10.89 6.00 10.10
C HIS A 155 -9.92 4.84 9.91
N VAL A 156 -9.94 4.22 8.73
CA VAL A 156 -8.94 3.26 8.29
C VAL A 156 -8.48 3.61 6.89
N ALA A 157 -7.17 3.68 6.66
CA ALA A 157 -6.60 4.00 5.36
C ALA A 157 -5.32 3.20 5.09
N PRO A 158 -5.29 2.35 4.05
CA PRO A 158 -4.03 1.78 3.59
C PRO A 158 -3.04 2.87 3.19
N GLN A 159 -1.77 2.69 3.55
CA GLN A 159 -0.70 3.55 3.07
C GLN A 159 -0.40 3.22 1.61
N LEU A 160 -0.51 4.25 0.77
CA LEU A 160 -0.24 4.17 -0.66
C LEU A 160 0.84 5.21 -1.00
N LEU A 161 1.95 4.76 -1.57
CA LEU A 161 3.04 5.64 -2.01
C LEU A 161 2.82 6.01 -3.48
N THR A 162 2.73 7.31 -3.74
CA THR A 162 2.70 7.84 -5.11
C THR A 162 4.10 8.30 -5.47
N PRO A 163 4.65 7.89 -6.62
CA PRO A 163 5.92 8.41 -7.06
C PRO A 163 5.85 9.93 -7.21
N ARG A 164 6.79 10.65 -6.59
CA ARG A 164 6.91 12.09 -6.81
C ARG A 164 7.34 12.29 -8.26
N ARG A 165 6.59 13.07 -9.04
CA ARG A 165 7.11 13.57 -10.31
C ARG A 165 8.29 14.46 -9.96
N SER A 166 9.50 14.05 -10.33
CA SER A 166 10.61 14.97 -10.45
C SER A 166 10.16 16.05 -11.42
N ARG A 167 10.10 17.31 -10.95
CA ARG A 167 9.88 18.46 -11.82
C ARG A 167 11.01 18.42 -12.84
N SER A 168 10.70 18.12 -14.11
CA SER A 168 11.71 18.10 -15.16
C SER A 168 12.35 19.48 -15.19
N ALA A 169 13.67 19.53 -15.07
CA ALA A 169 14.48 20.73 -15.26
C ALA A 169 14.45 21.14 -16.74
N THR A 170 13.28 21.57 -17.21
CA THR A 170 13.04 22.07 -18.58
C THR A 170 12.35 23.44 -18.54
N GLU A 171 12.48 24.16 -17.41
CA GLU A 171 11.94 25.52 -17.21
C GLU A 171 13.04 26.58 -17.02
N ASN A 172 14.32 26.26 -17.27
CA ASN A 172 15.45 27.21 -17.17
C ASN A 172 16.16 27.52 -18.51
N ALA A 173 15.55 27.19 -19.66
CA ALA A 173 16.11 27.48 -20.98
C ALA A 173 15.40 28.62 -21.75
N LEU A 174 14.49 29.36 -21.12
CA LEU A 174 13.77 30.48 -21.75
C LEU A 174 13.85 31.79 -20.92
N ALA A 175 14.96 32.00 -20.21
CA ALA A 175 15.23 33.26 -19.51
C ALA A 175 16.61 33.84 -19.82
N LEU A 176 17.15 33.52 -21.01
CA LEU A 176 18.32 34.18 -21.59
C LEU A 176 18.07 34.39 -23.09
N GLU A 177 17.15 35.31 -23.40
CA GLU A 177 17.23 36.16 -24.60
C GLU A 177 17.05 37.62 -24.17
#